data_AF-A0A945WMG5-F1
#
_entry.id   AF-A0A945WMG5-F1
#
_cell.length_a   1.000
_cell.length_b   1.000
_cell.length_c   1.000
_cell.angle_alpha   90.00
_cell.angle_beta   90.00
_cell.angle_gamma   90.00
#
_symmetry.space_group_name_H-M   'P 1'
#
loop_
_entity.id
_entity.type
_entity.pdbx_description
1 polymer ?
#
loop_
_entity_poly.entity_id
_entity_poly.type
_entity_poly.pdbx_seq_one_letter_code
_entity_poly.pdbx_strand_id
1 'polypeptide(L)'
;MYWQSAASGAQEAYFEEELPPGIQVVATALDGPVYADANGRTLYRWPLRALRNGSTGDRKDGPSNCTDEVLRTEVGFMSPYPAGLVLPYAEQGVSCTQVWPPVLASDDAVEMGKWSLADRADGSKQWAYDGFPLYSSHLDKKAGDVLGGTKIGSGGDGGVVRVPAGPLPDIPPGFKVLGSSTGRLLVNGDDYSVYSWDGDEANISNCVEECLNSWTPVRAPQVSADSGDWTIIKHPSGINQWAFRSRPLYTHNNDSRSRSFDGSDVPGWSNVYTQRAVTPPDEFTVQDAAFGGQVLADSRGRTIYLYNCRDDSVAQLACDHPDAAQDYRLAICGNGDPEVCRETFPYVVAEADASSESSLWSVMLIDPNTGRRVGESATASAAANGDGEGALPVWAYNQRPVYTYGGDQTPGETRGDSFGEFLGRRNGYKAFVLRDVFQNLHFRR
;
A
#
# COMPACT_ATOMS: atom_id res chain seq x y z
N MET A 1 10.98 -7.50 -14.81
CA MET A 1 11.51 -6.44 -13.91
C MET A 1 10.34 -5.83 -13.14
N TYR A 2 10.41 -5.76 -11.81
CA TYR A 2 9.28 -5.27 -10.98
C TYR A 2 9.21 -3.75 -10.90
N TRP A 3 10.36 -3.11 -10.81
CA TRP A 3 10.50 -1.70 -10.47
C TRP A 3 10.84 -0.82 -11.67
N GLN A 4 10.80 0.49 -11.44
CA GLN A 4 11.32 1.51 -12.34
C GLN A 4 12.42 2.34 -11.67
N SER A 5 13.27 2.99 -12.47
CA SER A 5 14.24 3.96 -11.94
C SER A 5 13.53 5.19 -11.37
N ALA A 6 14.17 5.89 -10.45
CA ALA A 6 13.64 7.16 -9.92
C ALA A 6 13.55 8.26 -10.98
N ALA A 7 14.38 8.17 -12.03
CA ALA A 7 14.32 9.05 -13.19
C ALA A 7 13.14 8.74 -14.14
N SER A 8 12.43 7.62 -13.95
CA SER A 8 11.25 7.28 -14.74
C SER A 8 10.12 8.29 -14.47
N GLY A 9 9.66 8.98 -15.52
CA GLY A 9 8.48 9.83 -15.45
C GLY A 9 7.15 9.06 -15.52
N ALA A 10 7.18 7.73 -15.58
CA ALA A 10 5.98 6.92 -15.73
C ALA A 10 5.14 6.90 -14.44
N GLN A 11 4.06 7.68 -14.46
CA GLN A 11 3.06 7.75 -13.40
C GLN A 11 1.72 7.28 -13.94
N GLU A 12 0.80 6.90 -13.06
CA GLU A 12 -0.56 6.57 -13.48
C GLU A 12 -1.32 7.83 -13.91
N ALA A 13 -1.83 7.81 -15.14
CA ALA A 13 -2.74 8.83 -15.65
C ALA A 13 -4.13 8.73 -14.98
N TYR A 14 -4.82 9.85 -14.88
CA TYR A 14 -6.12 9.96 -14.22
C TYR A 14 -7.03 10.95 -14.96
N PHE A 15 -8.34 10.81 -14.77
CA PHE A 15 -9.30 11.78 -15.28
C PHE A 15 -9.25 13.07 -14.47
N GLU A 16 -8.98 14.18 -15.15
CA GLU A 16 -9.07 15.50 -14.53
C GLU A 16 -10.52 15.84 -14.19
N GLU A 17 -10.72 16.40 -13.00
CA GLU A 17 -12.01 16.89 -12.53
C GLU A 17 -11.81 18.22 -11.78
N GLU A 18 -12.89 18.99 -11.67
CA GLU A 18 -12.88 20.21 -10.86
C GLU A 18 -12.73 19.85 -9.38
N LEU A 19 -11.86 20.58 -8.68
CA LEU A 19 -11.52 20.33 -7.28
C LEU A 19 -11.99 21.49 -6.40
N PRO A 20 -12.45 21.21 -5.16
CA PRO A 20 -12.72 22.27 -4.21
C PRO A 20 -11.49 23.14 -3.92
N PRO A 21 -11.68 24.41 -3.53
CA PRO A 21 -10.58 25.30 -3.16
C PRO A 21 -9.67 24.68 -2.09
N GLY A 22 -8.36 24.72 -2.34
CA GLY A 22 -7.36 24.16 -1.42
C GLY A 22 -7.18 22.64 -1.52
N ILE A 23 -7.90 21.95 -2.38
CA ILE A 23 -7.66 20.54 -2.71
C ILE A 23 -6.83 20.44 -4.00
N GLN A 24 -5.88 19.51 -4.02
CA GLN A 24 -5.01 19.24 -5.16
C GLN A 24 -4.87 17.73 -5.39
N VAL A 25 -4.40 17.35 -6.57
CA VAL A 25 -3.98 15.97 -6.86
C VAL A 25 -2.46 15.88 -6.72
N VAL A 26 -2.00 14.90 -5.95
CA VAL A 26 -0.57 14.63 -5.73
C VAL A 26 -0.25 13.21 -6.18
N ALA A 27 0.82 13.07 -6.97
CA ALA A 27 1.36 11.76 -7.32
C ALA A 27 2.08 11.15 -6.12
N THR A 28 1.81 9.88 -5.84
CA THR A 28 2.45 9.12 -4.75
C THR A 28 3.32 8.01 -5.34
N ALA A 29 4.28 7.49 -4.57
CA ALA A 29 5.20 6.48 -5.08
C ALA A 29 4.57 5.09 -5.29
N LEU A 30 3.43 4.79 -4.64
CA LEU A 30 2.80 3.45 -4.69
C LEU A 30 1.30 3.49 -4.96
N ASP A 31 0.57 4.39 -4.30
CA ASP A 31 -0.88 4.46 -4.36
C ASP A 31 -1.40 5.24 -5.58
N GLY A 32 -0.51 5.66 -6.49
CA GLY A 32 -0.83 6.51 -7.65
C GLY A 32 -1.30 7.91 -7.25
N PRO A 33 -2.07 8.60 -8.10
CA PRO A 33 -2.64 9.90 -7.79
C PRO A 33 -3.62 9.82 -6.61
N VAL A 34 -3.51 10.78 -5.69
CA VAL A 34 -4.39 10.95 -4.53
C VAL A 34 -4.81 12.41 -4.40
N TYR A 35 -5.97 12.65 -3.80
CA TYR A 35 -6.32 13.99 -3.36
C TYR A 35 -5.51 14.34 -2.11
N ALA A 36 -5.10 15.59 -2.02
CA ALA A 36 -4.40 16.14 -0.88
C ALA A 36 -4.92 17.53 -0.53
N ASP A 37 -4.77 17.93 0.73
CA ASP A 37 -5.04 19.29 1.17
C ASP A 37 -3.99 20.29 0.64
N ALA A 38 -4.17 21.58 0.97
CA ALA A 38 -3.29 22.65 0.52
C ALA A 38 -1.83 22.50 1.00
N ASN A 39 -1.59 21.71 2.04
CA ASN A 39 -0.26 21.40 2.56
C ASN A 39 0.32 20.11 1.96
N GLY A 40 -0.43 19.44 1.08
CA GLY A 40 -0.03 18.19 0.43
C GLY A 40 -0.32 16.93 1.24
N ARG A 41 -1.05 17.01 2.37
CA ARG A 41 -1.41 15.81 3.14
C ARG A 41 -2.50 15.03 2.43
N THR A 42 -2.31 13.73 2.26
CA THR A 42 -3.27 12.87 1.56
C THR A 42 -4.62 12.81 2.27
N LEU A 43 -5.68 12.79 1.46
CA LEU A 43 -7.05 12.64 1.94
C LEU A 43 -7.48 11.18 1.88
N TYR A 44 -8.18 10.73 2.90
CA TYR A 44 -8.64 9.35 3.04
C TYR A 44 -10.14 9.31 3.25
N ARG A 45 -10.74 8.27 2.67
CA ARG A 45 -12.09 7.82 3.01
C ARG A 45 -12.00 6.62 3.93
N TRP A 46 -13.07 6.40 4.69
CA TRP A 46 -13.15 5.30 5.64
C TRP A 46 -14.41 4.47 5.43
N PRO A 47 -14.55 3.66 4.37
CA PRO A 47 -15.80 2.95 4.11
C PRO A 47 -16.16 1.93 5.20
N LEU A 48 -17.43 1.91 5.63
CA LEU A 48 -17.96 0.95 6.59
C LEU A 48 -17.70 -0.50 6.15
N ARG A 49 -17.12 -1.29 7.06
CA ARG A 49 -16.86 -2.72 6.88
C ARG A 49 -17.29 -3.48 8.13
N ALA A 50 -17.80 -4.69 7.92
CA ALA A 50 -18.09 -5.61 9.00
C ALA A 50 -16.80 -6.22 9.56
N LEU A 51 -16.74 -6.32 10.88
CA LEU A 51 -15.82 -7.13 11.67
C LEU A 51 -16.62 -8.25 12.34
N ARG A 52 -15.96 -9.14 13.09
CA ARG A 52 -16.61 -10.32 13.68
C ARG A 52 -17.78 -9.97 14.60
N ASN A 53 -17.62 -8.94 15.42
CA ASN A 53 -18.60 -8.54 16.44
C ASN A 53 -19.14 -7.12 16.21
N GLY A 54 -19.18 -6.64 14.97
CA GLY A 54 -19.68 -5.29 14.70
C GLY A 54 -19.23 -4.77 13.34
N SER A 55 -19.19 -3.45 13.22
CA SER A 55 -18.70 -2.77 12.03
C SER A 55 -18.08 -1.44 12.39
N THR A 56 -17.04 -1.04 11.66
CA THR A 56 -16.38 0.26 11.82
C THR A 56 -16.15 0.89 10.45
N GLY A 57 -16.07 2.22 10.40
CA GLY A 57 -16.10 2.99 9.15
C GLY A 57 -17.37 3.82 8.96
N ASP A 58 -17.33 4.72 7.99
CA ASP A 58 -18.40 5.63 7.60
C ASP A 58 -19.33 4.98 6.58
N ARG A 59 -20.63 5.21 6.74
CA ARG A 59 -21.62 4.85 5.72
C ARG A 59 -21.54 5.85 4.58
N LYS A 60 -21.73 5.36 3.35
CA LYS A 60 -21.91 6.24 2.19
C LYS A 60 -23.14 7.12 2.43
N ASP A 61 -22.99 8.41 2.16
CA ASP A 61 -23.98 9.48 2.34
C ASP A 61 -24.47 9.63 3.80
N GLY A 62 -23.70 9.10 4.76
CA GLY A 62 -23.97 9.18 6.19
C GLY A 62 -23.04 10.15 6.94
N PRO A 63 -23.33 10.43 8.21
CA PRO A 63 -22.42 11.21 9.06
C PRO A 63 -21.12 10.44 9.32
N SER A 64 -20.07 11.19 9.67
CA SER A 64 -18.81 10.66 10.14
C SER A 64 -18.97 9.91 11.46
N ASN A 65 -18.43 8.69 11.54
CA ASN A 65 -18.27 7.94 12.79
C ASN A 65 -16.97 8.29 13.54
N CYS A 66 -16.14 9.17 12.98
CA CYS A 66 -14.89 9.62 13.58
C CYS A 66 -15.12 10.85 14.46
N THR A 67 -15.13 10.65 15.77
CA THR A 67 -15.50 11.66 16.78
C THR A 67 -14.31 12.10 17.64
N ASP A 68 -14.53 13.14 18.45
CA ASP A 68 -13.59 13.61 19.47
C ASP A 68 -13.60 12.73 20.74
N GLU A 69 -14.38 11.65 20.77
CA GLU A 69 -14.42 10.73 21.90
C GLU A 69 -13.10 9.95 22.00
N VAL A 70 -12.50 10.00 23.20
CA VAL A 70 -11.29 9.25 23.52
C VAL A 70 -11.68 7.90 24.09
N LEU A 71 -11.47 6.84 23.31
CA LEU A 71 -11.67 5.48 23.77
C LEU A 71 -10.52 5.06 24.70
N ARG A 72 -10.86 4.56 25.89
CA ARG A 72 -9.89 4.06 26.87
C ARG A 72 -9.76 2.54 26.87
N THR A 73 -10.73 1.86 26.29
CA THR A 73 -10.79 0.41 26.22
C THR A 73 -11.05 -0.05 24.80
N GLU A 74 -10.58 -1.25 24.47
CA GLU A 74 -10.86 -1.86 23.19
C GLU A 74 -12.35 -2.22 23.04
N VAL A 75 -12.86 -2.08 21.82
CA VAL A 75 -14.30 -2.21 21.51
C VAL A 75 -14.73 -3.65 21.24
N GLY A 76 -13.79 -4.60 21.17
CA GLY A 76 -14.09 -6.03 20.99
C GLY A 76 -14.67 -6.40 19.63
N PHE A 77 -14.53 -5.54 18.61
CA PHE A 77 -15.08 -5.80 17.28
C PHE A 77 -14.43 -7.00 16.60
N MET A 78 -13.20 -7.37 16.97
CA MET A 78 -12.50 -8.53 16.46
C MET A 78 -12.12 -9.51 17.58
N SER A 79 -13.06 -10.42 17.89
CA SER A 79 -12.85 -11.62 18.71
C SER A 79 -11.58 -12.40 18.31
N PRO A 80 -10.73 -12.86 19.26
CA PRO A 80 -11.11 -13.39 20.56
C PRO A 80 -11.08 -12.43 21.77
N TYR A 81 -10.59 -11.20 21.62
CA TYR A 81 -10.53 -10.28 22.76
C TYR A 81 -11.90 -9.67 23.06
N PRO A 82 -12.40 -9.78 24.31
CA PRO A 82 -13.66 -9.19 24.70
C PRO A 82 -13.48 -7.70 24.96
N ALA A 83 -14.45 -6.90 24.50
CA ALA A 83 -14.48 -5.46 24.78
C ALA A 83 -14.21 -5.13 26.26
N GLY A 84 -13.57 -4.00 26.50
CA GLY A 84 -13.31 -3.50 27.86
C GLY A 84 -11.88 -3.69 28.37
N LEU A 85 -10.97 -4.30 27.61
CA LEU A 85 -9.54 -4.29 27.94
C LEU A 85 -8.98 -2.89 27.79
N VAL A 86 -8.19 -2.44 28.76
CA VAL A 86 -7.56 -1.11 28.76
C VAL A 86 -6.55 -1.01 27.62
N LEU A 87 -6.65 0.05 26.81
CA LEU A 87 -5.69 0.30 25.73
C LEU A 87 -4.34 0.73 26.31
N PRO A 88 -3.19 0.39 25.69
CA PRO A 88 -1.86 0.78 26.16
C PRO A 88 -1.69 2.29 26.42
N TYR A 89 -2.52 3.13 25.79
CA TYR A 89 -2.51 4.60 25.91
C TYR A 89 -3.80 5.18 26.48
N ALA A 90 -4.54 4.43 27.29
CA ALA A 90 -5.80 4.88 27.87
C ALA A 90 -5.70 6.23 28.61
N GLU A 91 -4.55 6.54 29.22
CA GLU A 91 -4.32 7.82 29.93
C GLU A 91 -3.78 8.94 29.04
N GLN A 92 -3.17 8.61 27.90
CA GLN A 92 -2.67 9.57 26.91
C GLN A 92 -3.71 9.85 25.81
N GLY A 93 -4.88 9.21 25.92
CA GLY A 93 -5.72 8.80 24.79
C GLY A 93 -5.94 9.85 23.71
N VAL A 94 -5.92 9.36 22.48
CA VAL A 94 -6.16 10.16 21.28
C VAL A 94 -7.55 9.88 20.74
N SER A 95 -8.25 10.94 20.36
CA SER A 95 -9.55 10.82 19.68
C SER A 95 -9.35 10.40 18.23
N CYS A 96 -10.42 9.92 17.60
CA CYS A 96 -10.37 9.61 16.17
C CYS A 96 -10.00 10.85 15.33
N THR A 97 -10.59 12.02 15.65
CA THR A 97 -10.32 13.29 14.96
C THR A 97 -8.90 13.82 15.14
N GLN A 98 -8.20 13.45 16.22
CA GLN A 98 -6.78 13.78 16.39
C GLN A 98 -5.88 12.93 15.48
N VAL A 99 -6.19 11.65 15.34
CA VAL A 99 -5.46 10.72 14.46
C VAL A 99 -5.81 10.97 13.00
N TRP A 100 -7.06 11.33 12.74
CA TRP A 100 -7.68 11.53 11.44
C TRP A 100 -8.40 12.88 11.38
N PRO A 101 -7.67 14.00 11.25
CA PRO A 101 -8.29 15.31 11.23
C PRO A 101 -9.29 15.45 10.07
N PRO A 102 -10.55 15.84 10.33
CA PRO A 102 -11.56 16.01 9.30
C PRO A 102 -11.16 17.13 8.33
N VAL A 103 -11.43 16.93 7.04
CA VAL A 103 -11.23 17.97 6.02
C VAL A 103 -12.42 18.91 6.06
N LEU A 104 -12.34 19.95 6.90
CA LEU A 104 -13.42 20.91 7.06
C LEU A 104 -13.67 21.68 5.76
N ALA A 105 -14.94 21.93 5.48
CA ALA A 105 -15.40 22.80 4.40
C ALA A 105 -15.69 24.19 4.97
N SER A 106 -15.45 25.23 4.17
CA SER A 106 -15.83 26.60 4.54
C SER A 106 -17.35 26.77 4.49
N ASP A 107 -17.86 27.81 5.15
CA ASP A 107 -19.30 28.11 5.18
C ASP A 107 -19.89 28.46 3.80
N ASP A 108 -19.04 28.92 2.87
CA ASP A 108 -19.37 29.26 1.48
C ASP A 108 -19.04 28.12 0.49
N ALA A 109 -18.67 26.95 0.98
CA ALA A 109 -18.38 25.80 0.14
C ALA A 109 -19.59 25.37 -0.70
N VAL A 110 -19.34 25.02 -1.96
CA VAL A 110 -20.37 24.58 -2.92
C VAL A 110 -20.03 23.18 -3.40
N GLU A 111 -21.01 22.28 -3.37
CA GLU A 111 -20.87 20.92 -3.88
C GLU A 111 -20.59 20.91 -5.39
N MET A 112 -19.74 19.98 -5.84
CA MET A 112 -19.33 19.89 -7.25
C MET A 112 -18.98 18.46 -7.65
N GLY A 113 -19.62 17.98 -8.73
CA GLY A 113 -19.40 16.62 -9.21
C GLY A 113 -19.65 15.57 -8.13
N LYS A 114 -18.57 14.90 -7.68
CA LYS A 114 -18.60 13.91 -6.59
C LYS A 114 -18.23 14.47 -5.21
N TRP A 115 -17.86 15.75 -5.14
CA TRP A 115 -17.57 16.46 -3.91
C TRP A 115 -18.86 16.99 -3.30
N SER A 116 -19.16 16.56 -2.08
CA SER A 116 -20.35 16.94 -1.33
C SER A 116 -19.99 17.42 0.07
N LEU A 117 -20.97 17.98 0.78
CA LEU A 117 -20.81 18.47 2.15
C LEU A 117 -21.50 17.52 3.14
N ALA A 118 -20.74 17.00 4.09
CA ALA A 118 -21.25 16.20 5.19
C ALA A 118 -21.38 17.06 6.46
N ASP A 119 -22.53 16.98 7.13
CA ASP A 119 -22.74 17.63 8.42
C ASP A 119 -22.02 16.88 9.54
N ARG A 120 -21.44 17.64 10.48
CA ARG A 120 -20.83 17.12 11.70
C ARG A 120 -21.70 17.45 12.92
N ALA A 121 -21.52 16.67 13.99
CA ALA A 121 -22.25 16.86 15.24
C ALA A 121 -21.94 18.21 15.94
N ASP A 122 -20.76 18.78 15.68
CA ASP A 122 -20.34 20.09 16.17
C ASP A 122 -20.93 21.28 15.38
N GLY A 123 -21.71 21.00 14.32
CA GLY A 123 -22.33 21.99 13.44
C GLY A 123 -21.43 22.46 12.28
N SER A 124 -20.15 22.06 12.24
CA SER A 124 -19.28 22.32 11.10
C SER A 124 -19.60 21.39 9.92
N LYS A 125 -19.13 21.77 8.72
CA LYS A 125 -19.23 20.94 7.51
C LYS A 125 -17.88 20.35 7.16
N GLN A 126 -17.90 19.15 6.60
CA GLN A 126 -16.72 18.41 6.16
C GLN A 126 -16.88 18.02 4.70
N TRP A 127 -15.81 18.12 3.91
CA TRP A 127 -15.80 17.62 2.55
C TRP A 127 -15.97 16.11 2.53
N ALA A 128 -16.84 15.64 1.65
CA ALA A 128 -17.02 14.24 1.31
C ALA A 128 -16.73 14.03 -0.17
N TYR A 129 -16.22 12.85 -0.54
CA TYR A 129 -16.04 12.44 -1.93
C TYR A 129 -16.71 11.11 -2.18
N ASP A 130 -17.54 11.06 -3.23
CA ASP A 130 -18.37 9.91 -3.58
C ASP A 130 -19.19 9.41 -2.36
N GLY A 131 -19.70 10.36 -1.58
CA GLY A 131 -20.53 10.13 -0.41
C GLY A 131 -19.78 9.74 0.87
N PHE A 132 -18.45 9.75 0.91
CA PHE A 132 -17.68 9.44 2.12
C PHE A 132 -16.99 10.69 2.68
N PRO A 133 -17.16 11.02 3.97
CA PRO A 133 -16.40 12.09 4.63
C PRO A 133 -14.89 11.86 4.49
N LEU A 134 -14.15 12.95 4.25
CA LEU A 134 -12.70 12.90 4.01
C LEU A 134 -11.90 13.35 5.22
N TYR A 135 -10.81 12.64 5.49
CA TYR A 135 -9.88 12.95 6.57
C TYR A 135 -8.47 13.11 6.03
N SER A 136 -7.66 13.94 6.66
CA SER A 136 -6.20 13.84 6.56
C SER A 136 -5.67 12.83 7.58
N SER A 137 -4.40 12.44 7.48
CA SER A 137 -3.73 11.68 8.55
C SER A 137 -2.76 12.58 9.33
N HIS A 138 -2.69 12.42 10.65
CA HIS A 138 -1.67 13.08 11.47
C HIS A 138 -0.24 12.60 11.14
N LEU A 139 -0.09 11.45 10.47
CA LEU A 139 1.20 10.91 10.04
C LEU A 139 1.72 11.54 8.75
N ASP A 140 0.84 12.03 7.87
CA ASP A 140 1.27 12.61 6.59
C ASP A 140 1.83 14.01 6.84
N LYS A 141 3.12 14.21 6.56
CA LYS A 141 3.84 15.46 6.83
C LYS A 141 4.24 16.23 5.58
N LYS A 142 4.41 15.54 4.45
CA LYS A 142 4.79 16.12 3.16
C LYS A 142 3.92 15.61 2.02
N ALA A 143 3.92 16.37 0.93
CA ALA A 143 3.26 15.98 -0.31
C ALA A 143 3.72 14.59 -0.77
N GLY A 144 2.75 13.71 -1.02
CA GLY A 144 2.97 12.35 -1.49
C GLY A 144 3.08 11.29 -0.39
N ASP A 145 3.05 11.69 0.89
CA ASP A 145 2.95 10.76 2.01
C ASP A 145 1.59 10.06 2.00
N VAL A 146 1.62 8.72 2.05
CA VAL A 146 0.43 7.87 2.26
C VAL A 146 0.71 6.94 3.44
N LEU A 147 0.77 7.51 4.65
CA LEU A 147 1.27 6.82 5.84
C LEU A 147 0.16 6.34 6.79
N GLY A 148 -1.04 6.90 6.69
CA GLY A 148 -2.19 6.51 7.51
C GLY A 148 -2.97 5.32 6.95
N GLY A 149 -2.97 5.12 5.64
CA GLY A 149 -3.83 4.16 4.95
C GLY A 149 -3.15 3.49 3.76
N THR A 150 -3.91 2.77 2.94
CA THR A 150 -3.36 2.07 1.76
C THR A 150 -4.45 1.72 0.75
N LYS A 151 -4.12 1.66 -0.55
CA LYS A 151 -4.97 1.06 -1.60
C LYS A 151 -4.77 -0.47 -1.71
N ILE A 152 -3.78 -1.04 -1.02
CA ILE A 152 -3.56 -2.49 -0.95
C ILE A 152 -4.62 -3.10 -0.03
N GLY A 153 -5.28 -4.18 -0.47
CA GLY A 153 -6.46 -4.70 0.22
C GLY A 153 -6.13 -5.41 1.53
N SER A 154 -6.88 -5.12 2.60
CA SER A 154 -6.67 -5.75 3.93
C SER A 154 -7.13 -7.24 3.99
N GLY A 155 -8.02 -7.68 3.10
CA GLY A 155 -8.41 -9.09 2.89
C GLY A 155 -8.96 -9.86 4.12
N GLY A 156 -10.26 -10.14 4.14
CA GLY A 156 -10.88 -10.99 5.17
C GLY A 156 -10.75 -10.39 6.58
N ASP A 157 -10.22 -11.16 7.52
CA ASP A 157 -10.02 -10.80 8.93
C ASP A 157 -8.83 -9.84 9.18
N GLY A 158 -8.23 -9.24 8.14
CA GLY A 158 -7.16 -8.25 8.25
C GLY A 158 -7.60 -6.89 8.82
N GLY A 159 -8.86 -6.71 9.21
CA GLY A 159 -9.36 -5.47 9.80
C GLY A 159 -9.71 -4.39 8.75
N VAL A 160 -10.26 -3.28 9.25
CA VAL A 160 -10.71 -2.15 8.41
C VAL A 160 -9.58 -1.15 8.27
N VAL A 161 -9.31 -0.67 7.06
CA VAL A 161 -8.30 0.34 6.77
C VAL A 161 -8.93 1.57 6.15
N ARG A 162 -8.31 2.73 6.38
CA ARG A 162 -8.57 3.92 5.57
C ARG A 162 -7.90 3.81 4.21
N VAL A 163 -8.62 4.29 3.20
CA VAL A 163 -8.20 4.18 1.81
C VAL A 163 -7.96 5.60 1.28
N PRO A 164 -6.78 5.90 0.72
CA PRO A 164 -6.52 7.21 0.15
C PRO A 164 -7.51 7.46 -1.00
N ALA A 165 -8.18 8.60 -0.94
CA ALA A 165 -9.07 9.07 -1.99
C ALA A 165 -8.24 9.68 -3.12
N GLY A 166 -8.73 9.58 -4.35
CA GLY A 166 -8.04 10.12 -5.51
C GLY A 166 -8.91 10.04 -6.75
N PRO A 167 -8.47 10.69 -7.83
CA PRO A 167 -9.19 10.67 -9.09
C PRO A 167 -9.25 9.26 -9.67
N LEU A 168 -10.21 9.05 -10.56
CA LEU A 168 -10.33 7.78 -11.27
C LEU A 168 -9.13 7.58 -12.22
N PRO A 169 -8.50 6.40 -12.25
CA PRO A 169 -7.46 6.10 -13.23
C PRO A 169 -7.98 6.26 -14.67
N ASP A 170 -7.18 6.84 -15.55
CA ASP A 170 -7.49 6.97 -16.98
C ASP A 170 -7.18 5.65 -17.69
N ILE A 171 -8.13 4.72 -17.55
CA ILE A 171 -8.09 3.38 -18.15
C ILE A 171 -9.39 3.13 -18.93
N PRO A 172 -9.35 2.44 -20.08
CA PRO A 172 -10.55 2.07 -20.81
C PRO A 172 -11.50 1.19 -19.98
N PRO A 173 -12.81 1.24 -20.26
CA PRO A 173 -13.76 0.31 -19.68
C PRO A 173 -13.34 -1.14 -19.91
N GLY A 174 -13.51 -1.99 -18.89
CA GLY A 174 -13.07 -3.38 -18.94
C GLY A 174 -11.63 -3.62 -18.47
N PHE A 175 -10.96 -2.59 -17.94
CA PHE A 175 -9.75 -2.75 -17.14
C PHE A 175 -9.98 -2.31 -15.69
N LYS A 176 -9.08 -2.76 -14.81
CA LYS A 176 -8.97 -2.33 -13.42
C LYS A 176 -7.49 -2.15 -13.07
N VAL A 177 -7.23 -1.37 -12.04
CA VAL A 177 -5.89 -1.21 -11.47
C VAL A 177 -5.88 -1.70 -10.04
N LEU A 178 -4.89 -2.51 -9.70
CA LEU A 178 -4.70 -3.09 -8.37
C LEU A 178 -3.37 -2.63 -7.78
N GLY A 179 -3.41 -2.13 -6.54
CA GLY A 179 -2.18 -1.81 -5.80
C GLY A 179 -1.51 -3.07 -5.26
N SER A 180 -0.19 -3.17 -5.42
CA SER A 180 0.68 -4.19 -4.86
C SER A 180 1.95 -3.56 -4.26
N SER A 181 2.79 -4.37 -3.62
CA SER A 181 4.13 -3.96 -3.17
C SER A 181 5.07 -3.50 -4.30
N THR A 182 4.77 -3.86 -5.55
CA THR A 182 5.59 -3.58 -6.74
C THR A 182 5.00 -2.49 -7.64
N GLY A 183 3.81 -1.97 -7.33
CA GLY A 183 3.19 -0.85 -8.02
C GLY A 183 1.69 -1.01 -8.24
N ARG A 184 1.18 -0.31 -9.25
CA ARG A 184 -0.21 -0.28 -9.71
C ARG A 184 -0.36 -1.20 -10.92
N LEU A 185 -0.72 -2.47 -10.69
CA LEU A 185 -0.86 -3.50 -11.71
C LEU A 185 -2.14 -3.31 -12.53
N LEU A 186 -2.03 -3.39 -13.86
CA LEU A 186 -3.17 -3.39 -14.78
C LEU A 186 -3.72 -4.81 -14.95
N VAL A 187 -5.03 -4.97 -14.75
CA VAL A 187 -5.76 -6.22 -14.97
C VAL A 187 -6.99 -5.96 -15.83
N ASN A 188 -7.53 -6.99 -16.47
CA ASN A 188 -8.79 -6.89 -17.20
C ASN A 188 -10.01 -6.89 -16.25
N GLY A 189 -11.21 -6.78 -16.82
CA GLY A 189 -12.47 -6.71 -16.08
C GLY A 189 -12.76 -7.95 -15.22
N ASP A 190 -12.17 -9.08 -15.58
CA ASP A 190 -12.27 -10.37 -14.88
C ASP A 190 -11.09 -10.60 -13.90
N ASP A 191 -10.32 -9.54 -13.61
CA ASP A 191 -9.13 -9.54 -12.74
C ASP A 191 -7.93 -10.36 -13.25
N TYR A 192 -7.90 -10.80 -14.51
CA TYR A 192 -6.71 -11.44 -15.08
C TYR A 192 -5.63 -10.41 -15.41
N SER A 193 -4.39 -10.78 -15.14
CA SER A 193 -3.24 -9.96 -15.45
C SER A 193 -3.13 -9.68 -16.94
N VAL A 194 -2.72 -8.47 -17.25
CA VAL A 194 -2.42 -8.04 -18.61
C VAL A 194 -0.91 -8.00 -18.79
N TYR A 195 -0.46 -8.47 -19.94
CA TYR A 195 0.95 -8.61 -20.30
C TYR A 195 1.27 -7.87 -21.57
N SER A 196 2.55 -7.51 -21.72
CA SER A 196 3.16 -7.03 -22.94
C SER A 196 4.37 -7.89 -23.29
N TRP A 197 4.75 -7.92 -24.56
CA TRP A 197 5.88 -8.68 -25.06
C TRP A 197 6.99 -7.78 -25.62
N ASP A 198 8.24 -8.11 -25.32
CA ASP A 198 9.42 -7.39 -25.80
C ASP A 198 9.67 -7.58 -27.31
N GLY A 199 9.13 -8.65 -27.89
CA GLY A 199 9.20 -8.91 -29.34
C GLY A 199 8.23 -8.08 -30.18
N ASP A 200 7.33 -7.33 -29.55
CA ASP A 200 6.45 -6.38 -30.24
C ASP A 200 7.15 -5.05 -30.54
N GLU A 201 6.79 -4.46 -31.67
CA GLU A 201 7.18 -3.10 -32.04
C GLU A 201 6.16 -2.09 -31.50
N ALA A 202 6.52 -0.80 -31.51
CA ALA A 202 5.64 0.26 -31.04
C ALA A 202 4.32 0.26 -31.83
N ASN A 203 3.21 -0.02 -31.13
CA ASN A 203 1.86 -0.14 -31.70
C ASN A 203 1.70 -1.24 -32.77
N ILE A 204 2.57 -2.25 -32.80
CA ILE A 204 2.50 -3.36 -33.74
C ILE A 204 2.67 -4.68 -32.98
N SER A 205 1.66 -5.55 -33.06
CA SER A 205 1.75 -6.93 -32.55
C SER A 205 2.45 -7.83 -33.57
N ASN A 206 3.53 -8.47 -33.12
CA ASN A 206 4.22 -9.56 -33.81
C ASN A 206 3.76 -10.94 -33.30
N CYS A 207 2.87 -11.01 -32.31
CA CYS A 207 2.34 -12.25 -31.78
C CYS A 207 1.27 -12.86 -32.71
N VAL A 208 1.71 -13.70 -33.64
CA VAL A 208 0.85 -14.41 -34.59
C VAL A 208 1.03 -15.92 -34.50
N GLU A 209 0.14 -16.68 -35.14
CA GLU A 209 0.23 -18.13 -35.30
C GLU A 209 0.50 -18.87 -33.96
N GLU A 210 1.64 -19.52 -33.81
CA GLU A 210 1.99 -20.30 -32.61
C GLU A 210 1.96 -19.48 -31.33
N CYS A 211 2.28 -18.18 -31.40
CA CYS A 211 2.20 -17.27 -30.25
C CYS A 211 0.78 -17.23 -29.68
N LEU A 212 -0.23 -17.25 -30.56
CA LEU A 212 -1.64 -17.18 -30.17
C LEU A 212 -2.15 -18.45 -29.47
N ASN A 213 -1.39 -19.55 -29.51
CA ASN A 213 -1.71 -20.74 -28.73
C ASN A 213 -1.56 -20.49 -27.21
N SER A 214 -0.64 -19.60 -26.82
CA SER A 214 -0.36 -19.29 -25.41
C SER A 214 -0.84 -17.90 -24.98
N TRP A 215 -1.06 -16.99 -25.94
CA TRP A 215 -1.36 -15.58 -25.67
C TRP A 215 -2.60 -15.12 -26.42
N THR A 216 -3.54 -14.53 -25.71
CA THR A 216 -4.75 -13.96 -26.30
C THR A 216 -4.63 -12.43 -26.33
N PRO A 217 -4.67 -11.79 -27.51
CA PRO A 217 -4.69 -10.32 -27.60
C PRO A 217 -5.91 -9.73 -26.88
N VAL A 218 -5.70 -8.69 -26.08
CA VAL A 218 -6.78 -7.99 -25.38
C VAL A 218 -7.55 -7.14 -26.38
N ARG A 219 -8.79 -7.53 -26.67
CA ARG A 219 -9.63 -6.91 -27.70
C ARG A 219 -10.03 -5.48 -27.32
N ALA A 220 -9.87 -4.57 -28.28
CA ALA A 220 -10.46 -3.24 -28.23
C ALA A 220 -11.84 -3.24 -28.90
N PRO A 221 -12.89 -2.63 -28.29
CA PRO A 221 -14.18 -2.44 -28.94
C PRO A 221 -14.07 -1.66 -30.25
N GLN A 222 -14.95 -1.94 -31.22
CA GLN A 222 -14.92 -1.28 -32.54
C GLN A 222 -15.20 0.23 -32.49
N VAL A 223 -15.92 0.68 -31.46
CA VAL A 223 -16.31 2.09 -31.27
C VAL A 223 -15.33 2.86 -30.38
N SER A 224 -14.27 2.22 -29.90
CA SER A 224 -13.27 2.87 -29.06
C SER A 224 -12.37 3.77 -29.92
N ALA A 225 -11.77 4.78 -29.28
CA ALA A 225 -10.79 5.68 -29.87
C ALA A 225 -9.54 5.74 -28.98
N ASP A 226 -8.42 6.18 -29.57
CA ASP A 226 -7.18 6.45 -28.85
C ASP A 226 -7.39 7.56 -27.82
N SER A 227 -6.76 7.44 -26.65
CA SER A 227 -6.84 8.42 -25.56
C SER A 227 -5.64 8.29 -24.63
N GLY A 228 -4.92 9.39 -24.42
CA GLY A 228 -3.76 9.44 -23.52
C GLY A 228 -2.72 8.37 -23.86
N ASP A 229 -2.43 7.50 -22.89
CA ASP A 229 -1.48 6.39 -23.04
C ASP A 229 -2.05 5.18 -23.83
N TRP A 230 -3.31 5.22 -24.26
CA TRP A 230 -4.02 4.10 -24.87
C TRP A 230 -4.23 4.28 -26.37
N THR A 231 -3.89 3.24 -27.13
CA THR A 231 -4.05 3.19 -28.58
C THR A 231 -4.74 1.89 -29.01
N ILE A 232 -5.39 1.95 -30.18
CA ILE A 232 -6.05 0.80 -30.79
C ILE A 232 -5.27 0.39 -32.03
N ILE A 233 -4.75 -0.83 -32.01
CA ILE A 233 -3.96 -1.36 -33.12
C ILE A 233 -4.77 -2.40 -33.90
N LYS A 234 -4.48 -2.51 -35.20
CA LYS A 234 -5.03 -3.57 -36.04
C LYS A 234 -4.12 -4.79 -35.95
N HIS A 235 -4.56 -5.81 -35.22
CA HIS A 235 -3.82 -7.07 -35.12
C HIS A 235 -3.83 -7.81 -36.47
N PRO A 236 -2.76 -8.52 -36.86
CA PRO A 236 -2.71 -9.30 -38.11
C PRO A 236 -3.83 -10.34 -38.27
N SER A 237 -4.40 -10.83 -37.15
CA SER A 237 -5.57 -11.74 -37.17
C SER A 237 -6.91 -11.04 -37.50
N GLY A 238 -6.90 -9.72 -37.76
CA GLY A 238 -8.06 -8.93 -38.18
C GLY A 238 -8.85 -8.29 -37.03
N ILE A 239 -8.46 -8.51 -35.78
CA ILE A 239 -9.13 -7.93 -34.60
C ILE A 239 -8.52 -6.57 -34.24
N ASN A 240 -9.28 -5.73 -33.55
CA ASN A 240 -8.73 -4.54 -32.90
C ASN A 240 -8.21 -4.95 -31.52
N GLN A 241 -7.01 -4.51 -31.17
CA GLN A 241 -6.33 -4.84 -29.92
C GLN A 241 -5.95 -3.56 -29.19
N TRP A 242 -6.06 -3.57 -27.86
CA TRP A 242 -5.56 -2.50 -27.03
C TRP A 242 -4.03 -2.53 -26.95
N ALA A 243 -3.41 -1.36 -27.09
CA ALA A 243 -2.03 -1.12 -26.72
C ALA A 243 -1.97 -0.01 -25.65
N PHE A 244 -1.04 -0.15 -24.70
CA PHE A 244 -0.80 0.83 -23.65
C PHE A 244 0.66 1.25 -23.69
N ARG A 245 0.93 2.55 -23.72
CA ARG A 245 2.28 3.13 -23.89
C ARG A 245 3.01 2.50 -25.09
N SER A 246 2.29 2.39 -26.20
CA SER A 246 2.74 1.75 -27.45
C SER A 246 3.08 0.26 -27.36
N ARG A 247 2.72 -0.44 -26.27
CA ARG A 247 2.90 -1.90 -26.14
C ARG A 247 1.56 -2.63 -26.33
N PRO A 248 1.45 -3.54 -27.32
CA PRO A 248 0.25 -4.39 -27.47
C PRO A 248 -0.01 -5.23 -26.21
N LEU A 249 -1.28 -5.41 -25.86
CA LEU A 249 -1.69 -6.06 -24.62
C LEU A 249 -2.28 -7.44 -24.84
N TYR A 250 -1.95 -8.38 -23.95
CA TYR A 250 -2.37 -9.78 -24.01
C TYR A 250 -2.79 -10.29 -22.62
N THR A 251 -3.63 -11.32 -22.61
CA THR A 251 -3.79 -12.24 -21.48
C THR A 251 -3.09 -13.55 -21.77
N HIS A 252 -2.55 -14.20 -20.74
CA HIS A 252 -1.87 -15.48 -20.87
C HIS A 252 -2.88 -16.63 -20.72
N ASN A 253 -2.92 -17.55 -21.69
CA ASN A 253 -3.92 -18.63 -21.74
C ASN A 253 -3.73 -19.67 -20.62
N ASN A 254 -2.51 -19.80 -20.08
CA ASN A 254 -2.21 -20.74 -19.00
C ASN A 254 -2.32 -20.11 -17.61
N ASP A 255 -2.75 -18.84 -17.49
CA ASP A 255 -3.04 -18.26 -16.19
C ASP A 255 -4.24 -18.96 -15.56
N SER A 256 -3.99 -19.82 -14.57
CA SER A 256 -5.04 -20.59 -13.89
C SER A 256 -5.75 -19.80 -12.78
N ARG A 257 -5.40 -18.53 -12.58
CA ARG A 257 -5.90 -17.66 -11.52
C ARG A 257 -5.84 -16.19 -11.92
N SER A 258 -6.75 -15.39 -11.37
CA SER A 258 -6.71 -13.94 -11.54
C SER A 258 -5.45 -13.35 -10.91
N ARG A 259 -4.96 -12.24 -11.50
CA ARG A 259 -3.80 -11.48 -11.03
C ARG A 259 -2.49 -12.29 -11.02
N SER A 260 -2.36 -13.24 -11.95
CA SER A 260 -1.18 -14.09 -12.05
C SER A 260 0.06 -13.33 -12.52
N PHE A 261 1.22 -13.91 -12.25
CA PHE A 261 2.51 -13.46 -12.76
C PHE A 261 3.17 -14.54 -13.63
N ASP A 262 2.51 -15.68 -13.85
CA ASP A 262 3.08 -16.84 -14.54
C ASP A 262 3.40 -16.52 -15.99
N GLY A 263 2.62 -15.65 -16.64
CA GLY A 263 2.97 -15.14 -17.96
C GLY A 263 4.32 -14.43 -18.00
N SER A 264 4.76 -13.79 -16.90
CA SER A 264 6.08 -13.15 -16.83
C SER A 264 7.25 -14.13 -16.63
N ASP A 265 6.98 -15.43 -16.42
CA ASP A 265 8.02 -16.46 -16.46
C ASP A 265 8.42 -16.83 -17.89
N VAL A 266 7.57 -16.50 -18.86
CA VAL A 266 7.89 -16.72 -20.27
C VAL A 266 8.87 -15.63 -20.71
N PRO A 267 10.05 -15.98 -21.27
CA PRO A 267 11.04 -14.99 -21.66
C PRO A 267 10.49 -13.90 -22.58
N GLY A 268 10.77 -12.64 -22.25
CA GLY A 268 10.32 -11.46 -22.99
C GLY A 268 8.90 -10.99 -22.68
N TRP A 269 8.14 -11.71 -21.85
CA TRP A 269 6.81 -11.29 -21.41
C TRP A 269 6.87 -10.61 -20.05
N SER A 270 5.99 -9.63 -19.82
CA SER A 270 5.93 -8.91 -18.57
C SER A 270 4.54 -8.40 -18.25
N ASN A 271 4.14 -8.55 -16.98
CA ASN A 271 2.95 -7.90 -16.43
C ASN A 271 3.03 -6.37 -16.63
N VAL A 272 1.90 -5.78 -17.01
CA VAL A 272 1.76 -4.35 -17.30
C VAL A 272 1.29 -3.59 -16.07
N TYR A 273 1.90 -2.43 -15.82
CA TYR A 273 1.61 -1.55 -14.69
C TYR A 273 1.28 -0.16 -15.22
N THR A 274 0.29 0.50 -14.63
CA THR A 274 0.07 1.94 -14.86
C THR A 274 1.19 2.75 -14.20
N GLN A 275 1.69 2.26 -13.06
CA GLN A 275 2.83 2.81 -12.33
C GLN A 275 3.60 1.70 -11.63
N ARG A 276 4.93 1.65 -11.79
CA ARG A 276 5.80 0.75 -11.01
C ARG A 276 6.29 1.45 -9.76
N ALA A 277 6.50 0.71 -8.68
CA ALA A 277 7.24 1.23 -7.54
C ALA A 277 8.70 1.50 -7.97
N VAL A 278 9.32 2.51 -7.38
CA VAL A 278 10.76 2.79 -7.59
C VAL A 278 11.58 1.68 -6.94
N THR A 279 12.72 1.35 -7.57
CA THR A 279 13.64 0.30 -7.11
C THR A 279 13.97 0.47 -5.62
N PRO A 280 13.92 -0.62 -4.82
CA PRO A 280 14.37 -0.59 -3.43
C PRO A 280 15.87 -0.29 -3.35
N PRO A 281 16.40 0.05 -2.16
CA PRO A 281 17.84 0.20 -1.95
C PRO A 281 18.65 -0.98 -2.49
N ASP A 282 19.84 -0.68 -3.03
CA ASP A 282 20.71 -1.66 -3.70
C ASP A 282 21.19 -2.80 -2.78
N GLU A 283 21.12 -2.60 -1.46
CA GLU A 283 21.43 -3.61 -0.45
C GLU A 283 20.40 -4.76 -0.42
N PHE A 284 19.19 -4.53 -0.94
CA PHE A 284 18.16 -5.55 -0.98
C PHE A 284 18.28 -6.43 -2.22
N THR A 285 18.04 -7.71 -2.03
CA THR A 285 18.04 -8.73 -3.07
C THR A 285 16.64 -9.31 -3.28
N VAL A 286 16.47 -10.07 -4.37
CA VAL A 286 15.25 -10.85 -4.63
C VAL A 286 15.58 -12.31 -4.42
N GLN A 287 14.74 -13.02 -3.67
CA GLN A 287 14.86 -14.45 -3.44
C GLN A 287 13.61 -15.18 -3.88
N ASP A 288 13.78 -16.35 -4.47
CA ASP A 288 12.66 -17.27 -4.70
C ASP A 288 12.19 -17.81 -3.34
N ALA A 289 10.90 -17.63 -3.06
CA ALA A 289 10.33 -17.97 -1.78
C ALA A 289 9.98 -19.46 -1.71
N ALA A 290 10.16 -20.08 -0.54
CA ALA A 290 9.81 -21.49 -0.32
C ALA A 290 8.32 -21.81 -0.59
N PHE A 291 7.42 -20.85 -0.40
CA PHE A 291 6.00 -21.00 -0.73
C PHE A 291 5.70 -20.80 -2.22
N GLY A 292 6.70 -20.49 -3.06
CA GLY A 292 6.56 -20.16 -4.48
C GLY A 292 6.31 -18.68 -4.75
N GLY A 293 7.00 -18.12 -5.74
CA GLY A 293 7.03 -16.67 -6.00
C GLY A 293 8.32 -16.04 -5.48
N GLN A 294 8.30 -14.74 -5.22
CA GLN A 294 9.51 -13.98 -4.90
C GLN A 294 9.29 -13.00 -3.76
N VAL A 295 10.29 -12.87 -2.90
CA VAL A 295 10.32 -11.96 -1.75
C VAL A 295 11.53 -11.03 -1.86
N LEU A 296 11.39 -9.86 -1.22
CA LEU A 296 12.53 -9.00 -0.96
C LEU A 296 13.35 -9.60 0.20
N ALA A 297 14.67 -9.53 0.11
CA ALA A 297 15.59 -10.03 1.12
C ALA A 297 16.74 -9.05 1.38
N ASP A 298 17.41 -9.17 2.53
CA ASP A 298 18.63 -8.44 2.82
C ASP A 298 19.80 -8.93 1.95
N SER A 299 20.97 -8.29 2.08
CA SER A 299 22.20 -8.64 1.35
C SER A 299 22.72 -10.05 1.63
N ARG A 300 22.25 -10.71 2.69
CA ARG A 300 22.55 -12.10 3.03
C ARG A 300 21.48 -13.08 2.53
N GLY A 301 20.47 -12.59 1.83
CA GLY A 301 19.35 -13.38 1.30
C GLY A 301 18.27 -13.69 2.34
N ARG A 302 18.30 -13.10 3.53
CA ARG A 302 17.24 -13.31 4.54
C ARG A 302 16.02 -12.47 4.19
N THR A 303 14.84 -13.09 4.20
CA THR A 303 13.58 -12.43 3.83
C THR A 303 13.31 -11.18 4.68
N ILE A 304 12.85 -10.12 4.01
CA ILE A 304 12.38 -8.90 4.66
C ILE A 304 10.93 -9.08 5.10
N TYR A 305 10.63 -8.63 6.31
CA TYR A 305 9.32 -8.69 6.94
C TYR A 305 8.80 -7.30 7.28
N LEU A 306 7.49 -7.13 7.12
CA LEU A 306 6.73 -5.99 7.59
C LEU A 306 5.87 -6.42 8.77
N TYR A 307 5.80 -5.58 9.80
CA TYR A 307 4.80 -5.73 10.85
C TYR A 307 3.52 -5.01 10.44
N ASN A 308 2.43 -5.76 10.35
CA ASN A 308 1.09 -5.24 10.14
C ASN A 308 0.43 -5.01 11.49
N CYS A 309 -0.27 -3.88 11.61
CA CYS A 309 -1.07 -3.59 12.77
C CYS A 309 -2.42 -2.97 12.38
N ARG A 310 -3.48 -3.42 13.08
CA ARG A 310 -4.87 -3.07 12.76
C ARG A 310 -5.66 -2.95 14.06
N ASP A 311 -5.67 -1.73 14.56
CA ASP A 311 -6.47 -1.34 15.71
C ASP A 311 -7.96 -1.31 15.34
N ASP A 312 -8.78 -1.94 16.19
CA ASP A 312 -10.24 -1.99 16.03
C ASP A 312 -10.95 -0.77 16.57
N SER A 313 -10.25 0.04 17.38
CA SER A 313 -10.83 1.26 17.90
C SER A 313 -11.27 2.17 16.74
N VAL A 314 -12.25 3.03 17.01
CA VAL A 314 -12.69 4.06 16.07
C VAL A 314 -11.52 4.97 15.65
N ALA A 315 -10.52 5.14 16.53
CA ALA A 315 -9.33 5.95 16.24
C ALA A 315 -8.40 5.29 15.20
N GLN A 316 -8.42 3.97 15.05
CA GLN A 316 -7.54 3.20 14.16
C GLN A 316 -6.07 3.63 14.28
N LEU A 317 -5.49 3.41 15.45
CA LEU A 317 -4.09 3.75 15.72
C LEU A 317 -3.15 3.03 14.75
N ALA A 318 -2.15 3.75 14.23
CA ALA A 318 -1.11 3.21 13.37
C ALA A 318 -0.04 2.48 14.19
N CYS A 319 -0.41 1.40 14.89
CA CYS A 319 0.45 0.65 15.81
C CYS A 319 1.60 -0.14 15.16
N ASP A 320 1.84 0.08 13.87
CA ASP A 320 3.02 -0.36 13.12
C ASP A 320 4.03 0.78 12.86
N HIS A 321 3.62 2.04 13.08
CA HIS A 321 4.46 3.22 12.92
C HIS A 321 5.27 3.50 14.19
N PRO A 322 6.58 3.82 14.10
CA PRO A 322 7.46 4.02 15.26
C PRO A 322 7.07 5.22 16.13
N ASP A 323 6.26 6.14 15.62
CA ASP A 323 5.75 7.29 16.37
C ASP A 323 4.45 6.97 17.13
N ALA A 324 3.98 5.72 17.05
CA ALA A 324 2.74 5.23 17.65
C ALA A 324 2.98 4.03 18.57
N ALA A 325 1.92 3.23 18.82
CA ALA A 325 1.93 2.17 19.81
C ALA A 325 2.78 0.97 19.43
N GLN A 326 3.96 0.81 20.05
CA GLN A 326 4.83 -0.33 19.79
C GLN A 326 4.54 -1.54 20.69
N ASP A 327 3.70 -1.37 21.71
CA ASP A 327 3.30 -2.41 22.66
C ASP A 327 2.67 -3.63 21.96
N TYR A 328 1.85 -3.39 20.92
CA TYR A 328 1.24 -4.45 20.11
C TYR A 328 2.30 -5.34 19.46
N ARG A 329 3.32 -4.71 18.85
CA ARG A 329 4.41 -5.42 18.20
C ARG A 329 5.20 -6.24 19.20
N LEU A 330 5.61 -5.63 20.32
CA LEU A 330 6.38 -6.29 21.39
C LEU A 330 5.62 -7.48 22.00
N ALA A 331 4.30 -7.36 22.17
CA ALA A 331 3.46 -8.47 22.61
C ALA A 331 3.50 -9.65 21.62
N ILE A 332 3.46 -9.37 20.31
CA ILE A 332 3.50 -10.40 19.27
C ILE A 332 4.88 -11.06 19.18
N CYS A 333 5.96 -10.30 18.95
CA CYS A 333 7.28 -10.87 18.67
C CYS A 333 8.03 -11.40 19.90
N GLY A 334 7.74 -10.90 21.09
CA GLY A 334 8.56 -11.15 22.28
C GLY A 334 7.78 -11.36 23.57
N ASN A 335 6.45 -11.47 23.51
CA ASN A 335 5.60 -11.53 24.71
C ASN A 335 5.87 -10.35 25.67
N GLY A 336 6.12 -9.16 25.11
CA GLY A 336 6.48 -7.95 25.84
C GLY A 336 7.97 -7.80 26.17
N ASP A 337 8.78 -8.84 25.96
CA ASP A 337 10.24 -8.77 26.16
C ASP A 337 10.94 -8.25 24.89
N PRO A 338 11.59 -7.08 24.95
CA PRO A 338 12.26 -6.50 23.79
C PRO A 338 13.49 -7.28 23.33
N GLU A 339 14.18 -8.01 24.21
CA GLU A 339 15.33 -8.83 23.83
C GLU A 339 14.85 -10.03 23.00
N VAL A 340 13.85 -10.76 23.49
CA VAL A 340 13.22 -11.88 22.77
C VAL A 340 12.65 -11.40 21.43
N CYS A 341 12.03 -10.23 21.40
CA CYS A 341 11.52 -9.66 20.16
C CYS A 341 12.63 -9.40 19.13
N ARG A 342 13.77 -8.85 19.56
CA ARG A 342 14.92 -8.57 18.68
C ARG A 342 15.62 -9.84 18.20
N GLU A 343 15.56 -10.93 18.95
CA GLU A 343 16.03 -12.24 18.48
C GLU A 343 15.06 -12.86 17.47
N THR A 344 13.76 -12.75 17.74
CA THR A 344 12.71 -13.34 16.91
C THR A 344 12.57 -12.60 15.58
N PHE A 345 12.42 -11.28 15.63
CA PHE A 345 12.35 -10.38 14.47
C PHE A 345 13.39 -9.27 14.57
N PRO A 346 14.67 -9.55 14.24
CA PRO A 346 15.71 -8.53 14.24
C PRO A 346 15.40 -7.42 13.22
N TYR A 347 15.61 -6.17 13.61
CA TYR A 347 15.59 -5.04 12.67
C TYR A 347 16.62 -5.23 11.56
N VAL A 348 16.30 -4.72 10.36
CA VAL A 348 17.29 -4.57 9.29
C VAL A 348 18.07 -3.29 9.55
N VAL A 349 19.29 -3.43 10.05
CA VAL A 349 20.21 -2.32 10.28
C VAL A 349 20.61 -1.72 8.94
N ALA A 350 20.63 -0.39 8.85
CA ALA A 350 21.14 0.32 7.69
C ALA A 350 22.58 0.78 7.93
N GLU A 351 23.40 0.75 6.88
CA GLU A 351 24.76 1.30 6.93
C GLU A 351 24.74 2.83 7.13
N ALA A 352 25.86 3.40 7.60
CA ALA A 352 25.90 4.80 8.03
C ALA A 352 25.60 5.83 6.93
N ASP A 353 25.89 5.51 5.67
CA ASP A 353 25.67 6.33 4.47
C ASP A 353 24.55 5.78 3.56
N ALA A 354 23.79 4.79 4.06
CA ALA A 354 22.69 4.19 3.34
C ALA A 354 21.62 5.22 2.94
N SER A 355 21.21 5.18 1.67
CA SER A 355 20.18 6.07 1.10
C SER A 355 19.39 5.37 0.00
N SER A 356 18.24 5.94 -0.36
CA SER A 356 17.40 5.42 -1.43
C SER A 356 16.92 6.55 -2.33
N GLU A 357 16.87 6.30 -3.63
CA GLU A 357 16.16 7.19 -4.56
C GLU A 357 14.63 7.00 -4.48
N SER A 358 14.16 5.90 -3.89
CA SER A 358 12.74 5.63 -3.68
C SER A 358 12.25 6.33 -2.42
N SER A 359 11.22 7.18 -2.54
CA SER A 359 10.61 7.83 -1.37
C SER A 359 9.86 6.86 -0.44
N LEU A 360 9.67 5.61 -0.86
CA LEU A 360 9.12 4.54 -0.02
C LEU A 360 10.13 4.02 1.00
N TRP A 361 11.43 4.23 0.77
CA TRP A 361 12.50 3.71 1.62
C TRP A 361 13.25 4.85 2.29
N SER A 362 13.58 4.66 3.56
CA SER A 362 14.31 5.65 4.36
C SER A 362 15.12 4.94 5.43
N VAL A 363 16.16 5.61 5.92
CA VAL A 363 16.85 5.21 7.15
C VAL A 363 16.31 6.05 8.30
N MET A 364 16.03 5.41 9.44
CA MET A 364 15.59 6.10 10.65
C MET A 364 16.33 5.58 11.88
N LEU A 365 16.49 6.44 12.88
CA LEU A 365 16.98 6.03 14.19
C LEU A 365 15.83 5.61 15.08
N ILE A 366 15.99 4.45 15.72
CA ILE A 366 15.04 3.94 16.70
C ILE A 366 15.73 3.59 18.01
N ASP A 367 14.99 3.59 19.11
CA ASP A 367 15.37 2.87 20.32
C ASP A 367 15.06 1.39 20.07
N PRO A 368 16.06 0.50 20.06
CA PRO A 368 15.87 -0.90 19.72
C PRO A 368 15.01 -1.67 20.73
N ASN A 369 14.87 -1.20 21.98
CA ASN A 369 14.07 -1.87 23.00
C ASN A 369 12.61 -1.45 22.95
N THR A 370 12.31 -0.21 22.58
CA THR A 370 10.92 0.25 22.44
C THR A 370 10.41 0.18 21.00
N GLY A 371 11.31 0.21 20.01
CA GLY A 371 11.01 0.39 18.59
C GLY A 371 10.53 1.78 18.22
N ARG A 372 10.58 2.74 19.15
CA ARG A 372 10.18 4.13 18.91
C ARG A 372 11.27 4.90 18.20
N ARG A 373 10.87 5.88 17.38
CA ARG A 373 11.81 6.77 16.70
C ARG A 373 12.57 7.63 17.72
N VAL A 374 13.88 7.78 17.54
CA VAL A 374 14.73 8.68 18.34
C VAL A 374 14.90 9.98 17.57
N GLY A 375 14.04 10.96 17.86
CA GLY A 375 14.04 12.30 17.25
C GLY A 375 13.48 12.34 15.82
N GLU A 376 12.79 13.42 15.46
CA GLU A 376 12.22 13.62 14.11
C GLU A 376 13.28 13.93 13.04
N SER A 377 14.46 14.43 13.44
CA SER A 377 15.51 14.96 12.57
C SER A 377 16.83 14.17 12.57
N ALA A 378 16.88 13.03 13.25
CA ALA A 378 18.13 12.31 13.44
C ALA A 378 18.50 11.46 12.20
N THR A 379 19.69 11.70 11.65
CA THR A 379 20.24 11.00 10.47
C THR A 379 21.10 9.81 10.89
N ALA A 380 21.27 8.82 10.01
CA ALA A 380 22.20 7.69 10.21
C ALA A 380 23.63 8.17 10.56
N SER A 381 24.05 9.31 9.99
CA SER A 381 25.31 9.97 10.30
C SER A 381 25.41 10.56 11.71
N ALA A 382 24.31 10.88 12.39
CA ALA A 382 24.32 11.37 13.77
C ALA A 382 24.61 10.22 14.76
N ALA A 383 24.04 9.03 14.52
CA ALA A 383 24.32 7.84 15.32
C ALA A 383 25.77 7.35 15.18
N ALA A 384 26.37 7.46 13.98
CA ALA A 384 27.76 7.06 13.74
C ALA A 384 28.80 7.94 14.46
N ASN A 385 28.42 9.17 14.88
CA ASN A 385 29.31 10.14 15.52
C ASN A 385 29.21 10.17 17.06
N GLY A 386 28.47 9.25 17.68
CA GLY A 386 28.34 9.16 19.14
C GLY A 386 27.25 10.05 19.75
N ASP A 387 26.52 10.83 18.94
CA ASP A 387 25.32 11.57 19.36
C ASP A 387 24.09 10.65 19.26
N GLY A 388 23.99 9.70 20.18
CA GLY A 388 22.89 8.72 20.19
C GLY A 388 23.24 7.41 20.87
N GLU A 389 23.82 7.47 22.07
CA GLU A 389 24.14 6.28 22.86
C GLU A 389 22.87 5.43 23.07
N GLY A 390 22.78 4.30 22.36
CA GLY A 390 21.64 3.37 22.39
C GLY A 390 20.64 3.45 21.23
N ALA A 391 20.80 4.37 20.25
CA ALA A 391 19.96 4.42 19.06
C ALA A 391 20.48 3.50 17.93
N LEU A 392 19.57 2.86 17.18
CA LEU A 392 19.90 1.94 16.09
C LEU A 392 19.41 2.52 14.74
N PRO A 393 20.29 2.71 13.74
CA PRO A 393 19.87 3.05 12.38
C PRO A 393 19.27 1.82 11.70
N VAL A 394 18.03 1.95 11.23
CA VAL A 394 17.31 0.84 10.60
C VAL A 394 16.68 1.29 9.27
N TRP A 395 16.59 0.36 8.34
CA TRP A 395 15.80 0.53 7.13
C TRP A 395 14.31 0.57 7.49
N ALA A 396 13.59 1.48 6.83
CA ALA A 396 12.16 1.65 6.97
C ALA A 396 11.47 1.76 5.62
N TYR A 397 10.34 1.06 5.47
CA TYR A 397 9.43 1.13 4.33
C TYR A 397 8.17 1.92 4.71
N ASN A 398 7.83 2.98 3.97
CA ASN A 398 6.77 3.93 4.34
C ASN A 398 6.87 4.35 5.81
N GLN A 399 8.08 4.74 6.21
CA GLN A 399 8.42 5.16 7.57
C GLN A 399 8.12 4.13 8.67
N ARG A 400 8.09 2.85 8.34
CA ARG A 400 7.96 1.75 9.30
C ARG A 400 9.20 0.87 9.24
N PRO A 401 9.85 0.55 10.37
CA PRO A 401 11.00 -0.35 10.37
C PRO A 401 10.68 -1.67 9.67
N VAL A 402 11.67 -2.20 8.94
CA VAL A 402 11.59 -3.54 8.36
C VAL A 402 12.46 -4.52 9.14
N TYR A 403 12.11 -5.80 9.07
CA TYR A 403 12.67 -6.84 9.91
C TYR A 403 13.19 -8.02 9.09
N THR A 404 14.04 -8.82 9.71
CA THR A 404 14.31 -10.22 9.30
C THR A 404 13.70 -11.15 10.32
N TYR A 405 13.75 -12.47 10.10
CA TYR A 405 13.33 -13.47 11.08
C TYR A 405 14.53 -14.32 11.53
N GLY A 406 14.69 -14.49 12.86
CA GLY A 406 15.80 -15.26 13.42
C GLY A 406 15.82 -16.74 13.02
N GLY A 407 14.67 -17.29 12.65
CA GLY A 407 14.54 -18.67 12.20
C GLY A 407 14.87 -18.91 10.72
N ASP A 408 15.07 -17.85 9.92
CA ASP A 408 15.48 -17.96 8.51
C ASP A 408 17.01 -18.02 8.42
N GLN A 409 17.52 -19.17 8.00
CA GLN A 409 18.95 -19.50 7.98
C GLN A 409 19.53 -19.58 6.58
N THR A 410 18.70 -19.85 5.57
CA THR A 410 19.12 -19.89 4.15
C THR A 410 18.30 -18.94 3.28
N PRO A 411 18.84 -18.49 2.14
CA PRO A 411 18.10 -17.60 1.24
C PRO A 411 16.74 -18.15 0.81
N GLY A 412 15.73 -17.28 0.76
CA GLY A 412 14.36 -17.64 0.33
C GLY A 412 13.50 -18.35 1.39
N GLU A 413 14.06 -18.63 2.59
CA GLU A 413 13.24 -19.07 3.73
C GLU A 413 12.30 -17.95 4.17
N THR A 414 11.07 -18.33 4.50
CA THR A 414 9.98 -17.41 4.83
C THR A 414 9.29 -17.82 6.12
N ARG A 415 10.02 -18.41 7.08
CA ARG A 415 9.44 -19.05 8.29
C ARG A 415 8.82 -18.05 9.26
N GLY A 416 9.20 -16.78 9.17
CA GLY A 416 8.56 -15.68 9.90
C GLY A 416 7.25 -15.20 9.27
N ASP A 417 6.87 -15.70 8.08
CA ASP A 417 5.62 -15.28 7.46
C ASP A 417 4.44 -15.87 8.23
N SER A 418 3.37 -15.08 8.30
CA SER A 418 2.14 -15.48 8.97
C SER A 418 2.27 -15.60 10.48
N PHE A 419 3.30 -15.00 11.07
CA PHE A 419 3.50 -14.93 12.51
C PHE A 419 2.55 -13.88 13.12
N GLY A 420 1.80 -14.26 14.15
CA GLY A 420 0.84 -13.38 14.83
C GLY A 420 -0.62 -13.63 14.42
N GLU A 421 -1.48 -12.65 14.68
CA GLU A 421 -2.93 -12.79 14.53
C GLU A 421 -3.36 -12.90 13.06
N PHE A 422 -4.30 -13.81 12.80
CA PHE A 422 -4.87 -14.04 11.47
C PHE A 422 -3.80 -14.26 10.38
N LEU A 423 -2.82 -15.11 10.68
CA LEU A 423 -1.70 -15.38 9.78
C LEU A 423 -0.93 -14.09 9.47
N GLY A 424 -0.67 -13.27 10.48
CA GLY A 424 0.04 -12.00 10.41
C GLY A 424 -0.67 -10.88 9.64
N ARG A 425 -1.92 -11.08 9.19
CA ARG A 425 -2.66 -10.08 8.38
C ARG A 425 -3.19 -8.92 9.19
N ARG A 426 -3.28 -9.08 10.51
CA ARG A 426 -3.90 -8.08 11.39
C ARG A 426 -2.87 -7.45 12.31
N ASN A 427 -2.39 -8.22 13.28
CA ASN A 427 -1.31 -7.86 14.20
C ASN A 427 -0.24 -8.94 14.10
N GLY A 428 0.79 -8.70 13.30
CA GLY A 428 1.81 -9.71 13.05
C GLY A 428 2.70 -9.44 11.85
N TYR A 429 3.60 -10.38 11.58
CA TYR A 429 4.64 -10.23 10.57
C TYR A 429 4.29 -10.95 9.28
N LYS A 430 4.49 -10.26 8.16
CA LYS A 430 4.32 -10.77 6.81
C LYS A 430 5.59 -10.58 6.01
N ALA A 431 5.95 -11.57 5.21
CA ALA A 431 7.05 -11.43 4.27
C ALA A 431 6.74 -10.28 3.29
N PHE A 432 7.77 -9.53 2.89
CA PHE A 432 7.67 -8.54 1.83
C PHE A 432 7.62 -9.28 0.48
N VAL A 433 6.42 -9.70 0.10
CA VAL A 433 6.20 -10.47 -1.12
C VAL A 433 6.19 -9.53 -2.33
N LEU A 434 7.05 -9.81 -3.31
CA LEU A 434 7.09 -9.12 -4.60
C LEU A 434 6.17 -9.80 -5.62
N ARG A 435 6.07 -11.13 -5.49
CA ARG A 435 5.23 -11.99 -6.33
C ARG A 435 4.76 -13.19 -5.53
N ASP A 436 3.51 -13.57 -5.71
CA ASP A 436 2.91 -14.77 -5.12
C ASP A 436 2.15 -15.56 -6.18
N VAL A 437 2.49 -16.83 -6.34
CA VAL A 437 1.87 -17.74 -7.31
C VAL A 437 0.71 -18.55 -6.72
N PHE A 438 0.40 -18.42 -5.42
CA PHE A 438 -0.68 -19.18 -4.76
C PHE A 438 -1.75 -18.30 -4.10
N GLN A 439 -1.39 -17.43 -3.16
CA GLN A 439 -2.35 -16.81 -2.23
C GLN A 439 -2.69 -15.35 -2.51
N ASN A 440 -2.08 -14.75 -3.54
CA ASN A 440 -2.21 -13.33 -3.87
C ASN A 440 -1.79 -12.40 -2.71
N LEU A 441 -0.80 -12.83 -1.91
CA LEU A 441 -0.33 -12.14 -0.72
C LEU A 441 0.28 -10.76 -1.01
N HIS A 442 0.88 -10.53 -2.19
CA HIS A 442 1.42 -9.22 -2.57
C HIS A 442 0.36 -8.15 -2.89
N PHE A 443 -0.92 -8.53 -2.98
CA PHE A 443 -2.07 -7.61 -3.03
C PHE A 443 -2.74 -7.43 -1.66
N ARG A 444 -2.15 -7.99 -0.60
CA ARG A 444 -2.71 -7.97 0.75
C ARG A 444 -1.68 -7.48 1.76
N ARG A 445 -2.05 -6.46 2.52
CA ARG A 445 -1.29 -5.98 3.67
C ARG A 445 -2.10 -6.12 4.93
#